data_AF-A0A2K0W2G1-F1
#
_entry.id   AF-A0A2K0W2G1-F1
#
_cell.length_a   1.000
_cell.length_b   1.000
_cell.length_c   1.000
_cell.angle_alpha   90.00
_cell.angle_beta   90.00
_cell.angle_gamma   90.00
#
_symmetry.space_group_name_H-M   'P 1'
#
loop_
_entity.id
_entity.type
_entity.pdbx_description
1 polymer ?
#
loop_
_entity_poly.entity_id
_entity_poly.type
_entity_poly.pdbx_seq_one_letter_code
_entity_poly.pdbx_strand_id
1 'polypeptide(L)'
;MNAQHQQCEQAASDNIKETVWKAMDQWFAENQVKLSSRQKDLQADSPQNLKTDVQLEPDNTDHRAQVEQLTQKLKLADLELEGWKRKVQETESRAGRLRSIIVSSDEKPILDGEIQKLFSDVRKGVQMIASRLYSKSGTFQNATTENSKEFFEDVKDLTPESQRDAIHTELFISIQSHFFPNDVGGCTIGHLDPNVHKQLAATEQSLIQAVTASHPDGSGQATLSGWSRATFKCIDLLRDESDGPASYAVGLYEFFKPAETDDIQEQEKGRRRLRKVCDKANELGNLMRRAKDTFQVFTVEEDLPFADWQDVVEELRCNGKRNSSGLKVIDGCLFGGLKKISNDYPTKPILLERAMVLTRFSSAAK
;
A
#
# COMPACT_ATOMS: atom_id res chain seq x y z
N MET A 1 24.03 21.43 -22.49
CA MET A 1 23.99 20.20 -21.65
C MET A 1 25.25 20.17 -20.82
N ASN A 2 25.13 20.25 -19.49
CA ASN A 2 26.27 20.44 -18.60
C ASN A 2 26.80 19.08 -18.14
N ALA A 3 28.09 18.79 -18.41
CA ALA A 3 28.71 17.48 -18.17
C ALA A 3 28.68 17.06 -16.68
N GLN A 4 28.62 18.03 -15.76
CA GLN A 4 28.46 17.79 -14.32
C GLN A 4 27.06 17.25 -13.97
N HIS A 5 26.03 17.60 -14.75
CA HIS A 5 24.65 17.11 -14.53
C HIS A 5 24.53 15.63 -14.90
N GLN A 6 25.15 15.22 -16.02
CA GLN A 6 25.22 13.80 -16.41
C GLN A 6 26.04 12.97 -15.41
N GLN A 7 27.14 13.52 -14.87
CA GLN A 7 27.92 12.82 -13.85
C GLN A 7 27.17 12.65 -12.53
N CYS A 8 26.39 13.64 -12.08
CA CYS A 8 25.56 13.49 -10.88
C CYS A 8 24.41 12.50 -11.08
N GLU A 9 23.74 12.52 -12.24
CA GLU A 9 22.68 11.56 -12.55
C GLU A 9 23.19 10.12 -12.66
N GLN A 10 24.36 9.93 -13.29
CA GLN A 10 25.01 8.61 -13.37
C GLN A 10 25.50 8.13 -12.01
N ALA A 11 26.17 8.99 -11.23
CA ALA A 11 26.66 8.61 -9.91
C ALA A 11 25.52 8.24 -8.93
N ALA A 12 24.37 8.94 -8.99
CA ALA A 12 23.21 8.62 -8.16
C ALA A 12 22.48 7.33 -8.62
N SER A 13 22.32 7.15 -9.94
CA SER A 13 21.75 5.93 -10.54
C SER A 13 22.60 4.70 -10.22
N ASP A 14 23.93 4.81 -10.33
CA ASP A 14 24.84 3.71 -10.05
C ASP A 14 24.85 3.36 -8.56
N ASN A 15 24.78 4.35 -7.68
CA ASN A 15 24.73 4.14 -6.22
C ASN A 15 23.42 3.46 -5.77
N ILE A 16 22.28 3.82 -6.36
CA ILE A 16 21.00 3.16 -6.08
C ILE A 16 20.97 1.75 -6.65
N LYS A 17 21.47 1.56 -7.88
CA LYS A 17 21.57 0.23 -8.48
C LYS A 17 22.47 -0.68 -7.66
N GLU A 18 23.61 -0.18 -7.19
CA GLU A 18 24.53 -0.91 -6.32
C GLU A 18 23.91 -1.20 -4.95
N THR A 19 23.15 -0.27 -4.38
CA THR A 19 22.44 -0.46 -3.11
C THR A 19 21.35 -1.53 -3.23
N VAL A 20 20.55 -1.49 -4.29
CA VAL A 20 19.52 -2.50 -4.57
C VAL A 20 20.16 -3.87 -4.83
N TRP A 21 21.25 -3.93 -5.61
CA TRP A 21 21.98 -5.17 -5.84
C TRP A 21 22.56 -5.76 -4.56
N LYS A 22 23.21 -4.94 -3.71
CA LYS A 22 23.73 -5.40 -2.41
C LYS A 22 22.62 -5.89 -1.49
N ALA A 23 21.48 -5.21 -1.46
CA ALA A 23 20.33 -5.65 -0.67
C ALA A 23 19.77 -6.98 -1.19
N MET A 24 19.69 -7.16 -2.50
CA MET A 24 19.27 -8.43 -3.11
C MET A 24 20.26 -9.56 -2.82
N ASP A 25 21.56 -9.34 -2.99
CA ASP A 25 22.60 -10.32 -2.73
C ASP A 25 22.65 -10.72 -1.25
N GLN A 26 22.51 -9.74 -0.35
CA GLN A 26 22.41 -9.99 1.09
C GLN A 26 21.16 -10.81 1.41
N TRP A 27 20.00 -10.48 0.84
CA TRP A 27 18.77 -11.23 1.01
C TRP A 27 18.88 -12.67 0.48
N PHE A 28 19.53 -12.88 -0.67
CA PHE A 28 19.79 -14.22 -1.22
C PHE A 28 20.74 -15.02 -0.33
N ALA A 29 21.81 -14.40 0.18
CA ALA A 29 22.77 -15.04 1.08
C ALA A 29 22.11 -15.45 2.41
N GLU A 30 21.33 -14.56 3.02
CA GLU A 30 20.63 -14.84 4.28
C GLU A 30 19.57 -15.94 4.13
N ASN A 31 18.86 -15.98 2.99
CA ASN A 31 17.90 -17.04 2.72
C ASN A 31 18.56 -18.39 2.34
N GLN A 32 19.72 -18.39 1.67
CA GLN A 32 20.50 -19.60 1.45
C GLN A 32 21.06 -20.19 2.75
N VAL A 33 21.48 -19.35 3.69
CA VAL A 33 21.94 -19.77 5.03
C VAL A 33 20.78 -20.38 5.83
N LYS A 34 19.59 -19.76 5.79
CA LYS A 34 18.36 -20.31 6.41
C LYS A 34 17.90 -21.63 5.78
N LEU A 35 18.14 -21.83 4.48
CA LEU A 35 17.86 -23.08 3.78
C LEU A 35 18.87 -24.19 4.13
N SER A 36 20.14 -23.83 4.28
CA SER A 36 21.23 -24.77 4.60
C SER A 36 21.24 -25.20 6.08
N SER A 37 20.81 -24.33 7.00
CA SER A 37 20.65 -24.68 8.42
C SER A 37 19.52 -25.69 8.62
N ARG A 38 18.38 -25.53 7.92
CA ARG A 38 17.27 -26.51 7.93
C ARG A 38 17.67 -27.88 7.36
N GLN A 39 18.61 -27.92 6.42
CA GLN A 39 19.11 -29.16 5.83
C GLN A 39 20.08 -29.89 6.77
N LYS A 40 20.83 -29.16 7.61
CA LYS A 40 21.73 -29.73 8.62
C LYS A 40 20.98 -30.29 9.84
N ASP A 41 19.87 -29.66 10.23
CA ASP A 41 19.04 -30.17 11.34
C ASP A 41 18.31 -31.49 10.99
N LEU A 42 18.17 -31.82 9.70
CA LEU A 42 17.60 -33.10 9.23
C LEU A 42 18.65 -34.21 8.99
N GLN A 43 19.95 -33.90 9.04
CA GLN A 43 21.04 -34.88 8.86
C GLN A 43 21.73 -35.29 10.17
N ALA A 44 21.32 -34.74 11.31
CA ALA A 44 21.96 -34.99 12.61
C ALA A 44 21.61 -36.35 13.26
N ASP A 45 20.56 -37.04 12.81
CA ASP A 45 20.16 -38.36 13.35
C ASP A 45 20.60 -39.52 12.44
N SER A 46 21.91 -39.66 12.22
CA SER A 46 22.47 -40.89 11.65
C SER A 46 23.65 -41.37 12.50
N PRO A 47 23.53 -42.49 13.25
CA PRO A 47 24.65 -43.03 14.00
C PRO A 47 25.71 -43.61 13.06
N GLN A 48 26.97 -43.26 13.33
CA GLN A 48 28.14 -43.80 12.64
C GLN A 48 28.48 -45.22 13.10
N ASN A 49 28.92 -46.02 12.12
CA ASN A 49 29.89 -47.12 12.17
C ASN A 49 29.60 -48.37 13.02
N LEU A 50 29.54 -49.52 12.34
CA LEU A 50 30.29 -50.73 12.70
C LEU A 50 30.48 -51.62 11.44
N LYS A 51 31.76 -51.86 11.08
CA LYS A 51 32.15 -52.97 10.20
C LYS A 51 32.00 -54.29 10.97
N THR A 52 31.54 -55.36 10.34
CA THR A 52 32.18 -56.71 10.23
C THR A 52 31.32 -57.61 9.32
N ASP A 53 31.97 -58.37 8.43
CA ASP A 53 31.42 -59.42 7.56
C ASP A 53 30.57 -60.46 8.30
N VAL A 54 29.51 -61.00 7.67
CA VAL A 54 29.19 -62.45 7.54
C VAL A 54 28.03 -62.63 6.51
N GLN A 55 28.16 -63.70 5.72
CA GLN A 55 27.29 -64.23 4.65
C GLN A 55 25.84 -64.63 5.03
N LEU A 56 25.01 -64.66 3.97
CA LEU A 56 23.87 -65.57 3.63
C LEU A 56 22.39 -65.14 3.85
N GLU A 57 21.67 -65.20 2.72
CA GLU A 57 20.24 -65.39 2.43
C GLU A 57 19.25 -64.19 2.53
N PRO A 58 18.25 -64.11 1.61
CA PRO A 58 17.52 -62.88 1.31
C PRO A 58 16.27 -62.72 2.17
N ASP A 59 16.28 -61.75 3.08
CA ASP A 59 15.11 -61.41 3.88
C ASP A 59 14.14 -60.54 3.05
N ASN A 60 13.28 -61.22 2.29
CA ASN A 60 12.28 -60.63 1.38
C ASN A 60 11.29 -59.68 2.10
N THR A 61 11.20 -59.81 3.43
CA THR A 61 10.41 -58.99 4.34
C THR A 61 11.02 -57.60 4.55
N ASP A 62 12.35 -57.53 4.66
CA ASP A 62 13.09 -56.29 4.89
C ASP A 62 13.17 -55.44 3.61
N HIS A 63 13.27 -56.10 2.46
CA HIS A 63 13.15 -55.44 1.15
C HIS A 63 11.76 -54.83 0.92
N ARG A 64 10.69 -55.53 1.35
CA ARG A 64 9.33 -55.01 1.23
C ARG A 64 9.11 -53.77 2.10
N ALA A 65 9.63 -53.77 3.32
CA ALA A 65 9.59 -52.61 4.21
C ALA A 65 10.37 -51.41 3.64
N GLN A 66 11.55 -51.64 3.06
CA GLN A 66 12.32 -50.60 2.37
C GLN A 66 11.58 -50.04 1.14
N VAL A 67 10.97 -50.89 0.32
CA VAL A 67 10.19 -50.46 -0.85
C VAL A 67 8.99 -49.62 -0.42
N GLU A 68 8.30 -49.99 0.66
CA GLU A 68 7.15 -49.24 1.18
C GLU A 68 7.57 -47.88 1.77
N GLN A 69 8.70 -47.83 2.48
CA GLN A 69 9.28 -46.58 2.99
C GLN A 69 9.74 -45.65 1.86
N LEU A 70 10.39 -46.19 0.82
CA LEU A 70 10.78 -45.43 -0.37
C LEU A 70 9.55 -44.92 -1.14
N THR A 71 8.48 -45.71 -1.21
CA THR A 71 7.21 -45.31 -1.83
C THR A 71 6.55 -44.15 -1.07
N GLN A 72 6.59 -44.16 0.27
CA GLN A 72 6.10 -43.04 1.08
C GLN A 72 6.96 -41.78 0.90
N LYS A 73 8.28 -41.92 0.87
CA LYS A 73 9.20 -40.81 0.60
C LYS A 73 8.97 -40.21 -0.79
N LEU A 74 8.75 -41.05 -1.81
CA LEU A 74 8.43 -40.61 -3.16
C LEU A 74 7.14 -39.79 -3.19
N LYS A 75 6.07 -40.28 -2.53
CA LYS A 75 4.79 -39.55 -2.43
C LYS A 75 4.92 -38.20 -1.74
N LEU A 76 5.71 -38.12 -0.67
CA LEU A 76 5.99 -36.85 0.01
C LEU A 76 6.77 -35.90 -0.89
N ALA A 77 7.79 -36.39 -1.58
CA ALA A 77 8.57 -35.59 -2.52
C ALA A 77 7.71 -35.09 -3.69
N ASP A 78 6.77 -35.89 -4.19
CA ASP A 78 5.83 -35.48 -5.25
C ASP A 78 4.89 -34.35 -4.77
N LEU A 79 4.36 -34.45 -3.55
CA LEU A 79 3.54 -33.38 -2.95
C LEU A 79 4.33 -32.09 -2.75
N GLU A 80 5.57 -32.19 -2.29
CA GLU A 80 6.47 -31.03 -2.18
C GLU A 80 6.75 -30.43 -3.56
N LEU A 81 7.05 -31.26 -4.57
CA LEU A 81 7.30 -30.83 -5.94
C LEU A 81 6.08 -30.11 -6.53
N GLU A 82 4.86 -30.59 -6.29
CA GLU A 82 3.63 -29.89 -6.70
C GLU A 82 3.46 -28.55 -5.99
N GLY A 83 3.79 -28.49 -4.70
CA GLY A 83 3.82 -27.24 -3.94
C GLY A 83 4.83 -26.24 -4.52
N TRP A 84 6.02 -26.71 -4.88
CA TRP A 84 7.06 -25.89 -5.52
C TRP A 84 6.65 -25.45 -6.93
N LYS A 85 6.06 -26.32 -7.75
CA LYS A 85 5.55 -25.96 -9.08
C LYS A 85 4.49 -24.86 -9.00
N ARG A 86 3.57 -24.94 -8.02
CA ARG A 86 2.59 -23.88 -7.77
C ARG A 86 3.27 -22.55 -7.44
N LYS A 87 4.25 -22.55 -6.53
CA LYS A 87 5.02 -21.34 -6.18
C LYS A 87 5.80 -20.76 -7.36
N VAL A 88 6.40 -21.60 -8.19
CA VAL A 88 7.12 -21.16 -9.39
C VAL A 88 6.14 -20.52 -10.39
N GLN A 89 4.99 -21.15 -10.64
CA GLN A 89 4.01 -20.63 -11.58
C GLN A 89 3.39 -19.30 -11.11
N GLU A 90 3.19 -19.16 -9.80
CA GLU A 90 2.74 -17.92 -9.16
C GLU A 90 3.80 -16.81 -9.27
N THR A 91 5.07 -17.12 -8.97
CA THR A 91 6.18 -16.18 -9.11
C THR A 91 6.47 -15.80 -10.57
N GLU A 92 6.28 -16.69 -11.53
CA GLU A 92 6.37 -16.39 -12.97
C GLU A 92 5.23 -15.47 -13.43
N SER A 93 4.00 -15.76 -13.00
CA SER A 93 2.85 -14.90 -13.25
C SER A 93 3.06 -13.50 -12.63
N ARG A 94 3.67 -13.45 -11.45
CA ARG A 94 4.07 -12.22 -10.75
C ARG A 94 5.12 -11.46 -11.55
N ALA A 95 6.20 -12.12 -11.99
CA ALA A 95 7.20 -11.53 -12.86
C ALA A 95 6.58 -10.99 -14.16
N GLY A 96 5.56 -11.67 -14.71
CA GLY A 96 4.77 -11.20 -15.85
C GLY A 96 4.03 -9.90 -15.57
N ARG A 97 3.28 -9.81 -14.46
CA ARG A 97 2.57 -8.58 -14.05
C ARG A 97 3.52 -7.44 -13.72
N LEU A 98 4.63 -7.74 -13.05
CA LEU A 98 5.67 -6.75 -12.74
C LEU A 98 6.33 -6.24 -14.01
N ARG A 99 6.62 -7.11 -14.98
CA ARG A 99 7.11 -6.70 -16.30
C ARG A 99 6.11 -5.79 -17.02
N SER A 100 4.80 -6.04 -16.93
CA SER A 100 3.79 -5.15 -17.54
C SER A 100 3.57 -3.83 -16.80
N ILE A 101 3.99 -3.73 -15.53
CA ILE A 101 4.02 -2.47 -14.76
C ILE A 101 5.32 -1.69 -15.05
N ILE A 102 6.45 -2.38 -15.18
CA ILE A 102 7.79 -1.78 -15.32
C ILE A 102 8.05 -1.36 -16.76
N VAL A 103 7.85 -2.28 -17.70
CA VAL A 103 7.97 -2.03 -19.13
C VAL A 103 6.65 -1.43 -19.55
N SER A 104 6.65 -0.12 -19.84
CA SER A 104 5.60 0.48 -20.64
C SER A 104 5.63 -0.25 -21.98
N SER A 105 4.81 -1.29 -22.14
CA SER A 105 4.40 -1.75 -23.46
C SER A 105 3.88 -0.52 -24.21
N ASP A 106 3.93 -0.53 -25.54
CA ASP A 106 3.27 0.45 -26.41
C ASP A 106 1.72 0.39 -26.28
N GLU A 107 1.22 0.18 -25.07
CA GLU A 107 -0.17 0.21 -24.69
C GLU A 107 -0.72 1.62 -24.78
N LYS A 108 -2.00 1.66 -25.13
CA LYS A 108 -2.78 2.87 -25.31
C LYS A 108 -2.54 3.84 -24.14
N PRO A 109 -2.44 5.16 -24.42
CA PRO A 109 -2.30 6.15 -23.36
C PRO A 109 -3.45 5.99 -22.36
N ILE A 110 -3.10 5.81 -21.08
CA ILE A 110 -4.07 5.80 -19.97
C ILE A 110 -4.77 7.15 -19.99
N LEU A 111 -6.10 7.14 -20.11
CA LEU A 111 -6.88 8.37 -20.24
C LEU A 111 -7.17 8.95 -18.86
N ASP A 112 -7.06 10.27 -18.72
CA ASP A 112 -7.38 10.99 -17.48
C ASP A 112 -8.80 10.64 -16.98
N GLY A 113 -9.75 10.42 -17.91
CA GLY A 113 -11.12 10.02 -17.60
C GLY A 113 -11.26 8.64 -16.96
N GLU A 114 -10.34 7.71 -17.21
CA GLU A 114 -10.36 6.38 -16.56
C GLU A 114 -9.89 6.49 -15.11
N ILE A 115 -8.81 7.22 -14.86
CA ILE A 115 -8.29 7.50 -13.51
C ILE A 115 -9.34 8.28 -12.71
N GLN A 116 -9.92 9.33 -13.31
CA GLN A 116 -10.96 10.13 -12.67
C GLN A 116 -12.19 9.29 -12.33
N LYS A 117 -12.66 8.44 -13.25
CA LYS A 117 -13.81 7.57 -13.01
C LYS A 117 -13.56 6.60 -11.85
N LEU A 118 -12.39 5.94 -11.82
CA LEU A 118 -12.03 5.03 -10.75
C LEU A 118 -11.91 5.76 -9.40
N PHE A 119 -11.32 6.96 -9.38
CA PHE A 119 -11.24 7.79 -8.17
C PHE A 119 -12.63 8.17 -7.65
N SER A 120 -13.51 8.63 -8.54
CA SER A 120 -14.93 8.90 -8.24
C SER A 120 -15.67 7.66 -7.70
N ASP A 121 -15.38 6.47 -8.23
CA ASP A 121 -15.95 5.21 -7.76
C ASP A 121 -15.46 4.81 -6.37
N VAL A 122 -14.16 4.98 -6.09
CA VAL A 122 -13.57 4.77 -4.76
C VAL A 122 -14.22 5.71 -3.76
N ARG A 123 -14.30 7.01 -4.08
CA ARG A 123 -14.97 8.04 -3.28
C ARG A 123 -16.40 7.66 -2.89
N LYS A 124 -17.24 7.32 -3.88
CA LYS A 124 -18.63 6.89 -3.65
C LYS A 124 -18.70 5.63 -2.78
N GLY A 125 -17.78 4.69 -2.99
CA GLY A 125 -17.69 3.47 -2.19
C GLY A 125 -17.37 3.75 -0.73
N VAL A 126 -16.36 4.58 -0.47
CA VAL A 126 -15.94 5.01 0.87
C VAL A 126 -17.09 5.72 1.59
N GLN A 127 -17.73 6.70 0.95
CA GLN A 127 -18.89 7.41 1.50
C GLN A 127 -20.06 6.46 1.83
N MET A 128 -20.33 5.47 0.97
CA MET A 128 -21.39 4.49 1.19
C MET A 128 -21.06 3.55 2.36
N ILE A 129 -19.80 3.14 2.51
CA ILE A 129 -19.36 2.28 3.62
C ILE A 129 -19.45 3.05 4.94
N ALA A 130 -18.90 4.26 5.01
CA ALA A 130 -18.95 5.10 6.21
C ALA A 130 -20.39 5.39 6.66
N SER A 131 -21.30 5.64 5.71
CA SER A 131 -22.70 5.96 6.04
C SER A 131 -23.58 4.77 6.40
N ARG A 132 -23.27 3.55 5.91
CA ARG A 132 -24.13 2.37 6.08
C ARG A 132 -23.53 1.30 6.96
N LEU A 133 -22.31 0.87 6.65
CA LEU A 133 -21.62 -0.18 7.40
C LEU A 133 -21.21 0.34 8.77
N TYR A 134 -20.68 1.56 8.85
CA TYR A 134 -20.19 2.16 10.10
C TYR A 134 -21.15 3.20 10.68
N SER A 135 -22.42 2.83 10.80
CA SER A 135 -23.49 3.74 11.22
C SER A 135 -23.80 3.72 12.71
N LYS A 136 -23.17 2.82 13.49
CA LYS A 136 -23.41 2.67 14.93
C LYS A 136 -22.61 3.68 15.74
N SER A 137 -23.27 4.34 16.69
CA SER A 137 -22.66 5.31 17.61
C SER A 137 -22.57 4.74 19.03
N GLY A 138 -21.49 5.04 19.76
CA GLY A 138 -21.40 4.83 21.21
C GLY A 138 -20.97 3.44 21.70
N THR A 139 -20.65 2.49 20.80
CA THR A 139 -20.11 1.15 21.17
C THR A 139 -18.62 1.00 20.89
N PHE A 140 -17.84 2.01 21.30
CA PHE A 140 -16.41 2.12 21.04
C PHE A 140 -15.52 1.29 21.96
N GLN A 141 -16.09 0.79 23.07
CA GLN A 141 -15.38 -0.01 24.08
C GLN A 141 -14.92 -1.40 23.59
N ASN A 142 -15.32 -1.81 22.39
CA ASN A 142 -15.03 -3.14 21.83
C ASN A 142 -13.89 -3.15 20.80
N ALA A 143 -13.07 -2.09 20.73
CA ALA A 143 -11.93 -2.03 19.82
C ALA A 143 -10.90 -3.14 20.12
N THR A 144 -10.56 -3.92 19.10
CA THR A 144 -9.73 -5.14 19.19
C THR A 144 -8.25 -4.87 18.95
N THR A 145 -7.91 -3.81 18.21
CA THR A 145 -6.53 -3.41 17.90
C THR A 145 -6.16 -2.12 18.63
N GLU A 146 -4.87 -1.92 18.91
CA GLU A 146 -4.38 -0.76 19.69
C GLU A 146 -4.65 0.56 18.95
N ASN A 147 -4.36 0.62 17.65
CA ASN A 147 -4.66 1.80 16.81
C ASN A 147 -6.18 2.09 16.72
N SER A 148 -7.02 1.04 16.72
CA SER A 148 -8.49 1.22 16.74
C SER A 148 -8.95 1.83 18.06
N LYS A 149 -8.36 1.41 19.19
CA LYS A 149 -8.70 1.96 20.51
C LYS A 149 -8.40 3.46 20.59
N GLU A 150 -7.21 3.87 20.17
CA GLU A 150 -6.81 5.28 20.20
C GLU A 150 -7.79 6.15 19.41
N PHE A 151 -8.03 5.80 18.14
CA PHE A 151 -8.99 6.52 17.29
C PHE A 151 -10.39 6.59 17.90
N PHE A 152 -10.91 5.45 18.41
CA PHE A 152 -12.27 5.40 18.94
C PHE A 152 -12.43 6.08 20.30
N GLU A 153 -11.36 6.19 21.09
CA GLU A 153 -11.34 7.00 22.31
C GLU A 153 -11.41 8.50 21.99
N ASP A 154 -10.75 8.95 20.93
CA ASP A 154 -10.75 10.36 20.50
C ASP A 154 -12.12 10.82 19.99
N VAL A 155 -12.88 9.94 19.34
CA VAL A 155 -14.17 10.30 18.73
C VAL A 155 -15.38 10.00 19.63
N LYS A 156 -15.20 9.33 20.78
CA LYS A 156 -16.34 8.84 21.59
C LYS A 156 -17.27 9.92 22.11
N ASP A 157 -16.73 11.09 22.43
CA ASP A 157 -17.46 12.21 23.03
C ASP A 157 -18.03 13.17 21.96
N LEU A 158 -17.79 12.89 20.69
CA LEU A 158 -18.33 13.66 19.57
C LEU A 158 -19.82 13.36 19.34
N THR A 159 -20.53 14.25 18.63
CA THR A 159 -21.90 13.96 18.20
C THR A 159 -21.92 12.80 17.20
N PRO A 160 -23.04 12.06 17.06
CA PRO A 160 -23.14 10.96 16.09
C PRO A 160 -22.77 11.36 14.66
N GLU A 161 -23.11 12.59 14.25
CA GLU A 161 -22.77 13.13 12.94
C GLU A 161 -21.28 13.40 12.77
N SER A 162 -20.59 13.83 13.83
CA SER A 162 -19.15 14.06 13.85
C SER A 162 -18.36 12.75 13.97
N GLN A 163 -18.88 11.77 14.72
CA GLN A 163 -18.32 10.40 14.76
C GLN A 163 -18.31 9.78 13.36
N ARG A 164 -19.43 9.88 12.63
CA ARG A 164 -19.53 9.36 11.26
C ARG A 164 -18.54 10.04 10.32
N ASP A 165 -18.35 11.34 10.45
CA ASP A 165 -17.38 12.07 9.64
C ASP A 165 -15.95 11.67 9.96
N ALA A 166 -15.60 11.53 11.24
CA ALA A 166 -14.29 11.06 11.64
C ALA A 166 -14.01 9.65 11.08
N ILE A 167 -14.98 8.74 11.14
CA ILE A 167 -14.88 7.42 10.51
C ILE A 167 -14.71 7.53 8.99
N HIS A 168 -15.44 8.44 8.34
CA HIS A 168 -15.32 8.66 6.90
C HIS A 168 -13.91 9.14 6.52
N THR A 169 -13.40 10.15 7.23
CA THR A 169 -12.05 10.69 7.07
C THR A 169 -10.99 9.62 7.33
N GLU A 170 -11.08 8.88 8.43
CA GLU A 170 -10.09 7.85 8.79
C GLU A 170 -10.08 6.69 7.79
N LEU A 171 -11.26 6.27 7.31
CA LEU A 171 -11.36 5.25 6.27
C LEU A 171 -10.69 5.72 4.96
N PHE A 172 -10.87 6.99 4.60
CA PHE A 172 -10.19 7.57 3.45
C PHE A 172 -8.66 7.66 3.66
N ILE A 173 -8.19 8.15 4.81
CA ILE A 173 -6.76 8.27 5.14
C ILE A 173 -6.08 6.89 5.08
N SER A 174 -6.73 5.87 5.63
CA SER A 174 -6.25 4.49 5.57
C SER A 174 -6.12 4.00 4.11
N ILE A 175 -7.15 4.21 3.29
CA ILE A 175 -7.09 3.84 1.86
C ILE A 175 -6.02 4.65 1.11
N GLN A 176 -5.90 5.95 1.38
CA GLN A 176 -4.93 6.84 0.74
C GLN A 176 -3.50 6.42 1.05
N SER A 177 -3.17 6.27 2.33
CA SER A 177 -1.82 5.86 2.77
C SER A 177 -1.40 4.53 2.16
N HIS A 178 -2.33 3.58 2.05
CA HIS A 178 -2.00 2.24 1.58
C HIS A 178 -1.98 2.07 0.05
N PHE A 179 -2.86 2.75 -0.69
CA PHE A 179 -3.01 2.58 -2.15
C PHE A 179 -2.55 3.78 -2.98
N PHE A 180 -2.51 4.98 -2.38
CA PHE A 180 -2.12 6.23 -3.04
C PHE A 180 -0.99 6.98 -2.30
N PRO A 181 0.09 6.29 -1.87
CA PRO A 181 1.20 6.97 -1.23
C PRO A 181 1.82 7.99 -2.20
N ASN A 182 2.01 9.22 -1.73
CA ASN A 182 2.64 10.29 -2.52
C ASN A 182 4.18 10.27 -2.38
N ASP A 183 4.70 9.53 -1.40
CA ASP A 183 6.11 9.32 -1.14
C ASP A 183 6.39 7.85 -0.78
N VAL A 184 7.67 7.49 -0.77
CA VAL A 184 8.17 6.16 -0.41
C VAL A 184 8.02 5.91 1.08
N GLY A 185 8.12 6.97 1.90
CA GLY A 185 7.92 6.89 3.34
C GLY A 185 6.56 6.33 3.74
N GLY A 186 5.51 6.68 2.98
CA GLY A 186 4.14 6.21 3.15
C GLY A 186 3.85 4.83 2.55
N CYS A 187 4.76 4.23 1.78
CA CYS A 187 4.55 2.90 1.19
C CYS A 187 4.80 1.77 2.18
N THR A 188 3.81 0.93 2.48
CA THR A 188 4.09 -0.32 3.20
C THR A 188 4.84 -1.30 2.30
N ILE A 189 6.14 -1.53 2.56
CA ILE A 189 6.98 -2.52 1.82
C ILE A 189 6.82 -3.94 2.41
N GLY A 190 5.83 -4.15 3.28
CA GLY A 190 5.61 -5.41 3.99
C GLY A 190 6.62 -5.64 5.12
N HIS A 191 6.41 -6.71 5.89
CA HIS A 191 7.20 -7.05 7.08
C HIS A 191 8.63 -7.54 6.78
N LEU A 192 9.05 -7.57 5.52
CA LEU A 192 10.24 -8.30 5.06
C LEU A 192 11.56 -7.68 5.53
N ASP A 193 11.65 -6.35 5.67
CA ASP A 193 12.76 -5.68 6.35
C ASP A 193 12.43 -4.20 6.69
N PRO A 194 12.11 -3.88 7.96
CA PRO A 194 11.87 -2.49 8.40
C PRO A 194 13.05 -1.54 8.14
N ASN A 195 14.28 -2.07 8.06
CA ASN A 195 15.47 -1.27 7.81
C ASN A 195 15.54 -0.83 6.35
N VAL A 196 15.14 -1.69 5.40
CA VAL A 196 15.06 -1.33 3.97
C VAL A 196 14.06 -0.21 3.74
N HIS A 197 12.87 -0.30 4.36
CA HIS A 197 11.88 0.78 4.32
C HIS A 197 12.47 2.09 4.84
N LYS A 198 13.07 2.06 6.03
CA LYS A 198 13.66 3.25 6.67
C LYS A 198 14.76 3.88 5.81
N GLN A 199 15.62 3.07 5.20
CA GLN A 199 16.69 3.54 4.32
C GLN A 199 16.15 4.13 3.02
N LEU A 200 15.14 3.51 2.41
CA LEU A 200 14.50 4.03 1.20
C LEU A 200 13.83 5.37 1.46
N ALA A 201 13.08 5.49 2.57
CA ALA A 201 12.45 6.75 2.97
C ALA A 201 13.48 7.86 3.23
N ALA A 202 14.56 7.56 3.96
CA ALA A 202 15.64 8.53 4.22
C ALA A 202 16.36 8.95 2.93
N THR A 203 16.54 8.02 2.00
CA THR A 203 17.17 8.28 0.69
C THR A 203 16.29 9.18 -0.16
N GLU A 204 14.99 8.91 -0.24
CA GLU A 204 14.05 9.77 -0.97
C GLU A 204 14.02 11.18 -0.37
N GLN A 205 13.95 11.31 0.95
CA GLN A 205 13.96 12.61 1.62
C GLN A 205 15.24 13.40 1.31
N SER A 206 16.40 12.73 1.34
CA SER A 206 17.69 13.34 1.01
C SER A 206 17.74 13.79 -0.46
N LEU A 207 17.17 13.00 -1.37
CA LEU A 207 17.07 13.34 -2.79
C LEU A 207 16.16 14.56 -3.00
N ILE A 208 14.99 14.59 -2.37
CA ILE A 208 14.06 15.72 -2.43
C ILE A 208 14.76 17.00 -1.95
N GLN A 209 15.47 16.93 -0.82
CA GLN A 209 16.22 18.07 -0.28
C GLN A 209 17.32 18.53 -1.24
N ALA A 210 18.12 17.61 -1.77
CA ALA A 210 19.22 17.92 -2.68
C ALA A 210 18.73 18.57 -3.99
N VAL A 211 17.66 18.05 -4.58
CA VAL A 211 17.08 18.61 -5.81
C VAL A 211 16.43 19.95 -5.55
N THR A 212 15.70 20.11 -4.44
CA THR A 212 15.07 21.39 -4.07
C THR A 212 16.11 22.47 -3.82
N ALA A 213 17.22 22.12 -3.15
CA ALA A 213 18.33 23.06 -2.92
C ALA A 213 19.05 23.45 -4.23
N SER A 214 19.16 22.52 -5.18
CA SER A 214 19.82 22.75 -6.47
C SER A 214 18.93 23.48 -7.49
N HIS A 215 17.61 23.38 -7.33
CA HIS A 215 16.60 23.92 -8.25
C HIS A 215 15.47 24.65 -7.49
N PRO A 216 15.77 25.78 -6.82
CA PRO A 216 14.78 26.51 -6.01
C PRO A 216 13.66 27.15 -6.84
N ASP A 217 13.84 27.27 -8.15
CA ASP A 217 12.83 27.71 -9.12
C ASP A 217 11.83 26.60 -9.52
N GLY A 218 12.00 25.39 -8.99
CA GLY A 218 11.17 24.24 -9.30
C GLY A 218 11.55 23.52 -10.59
N SER A 219 12.66 23.87 -11.26
CA SER A 219 13.06 23.21 -12.50
C SER A 219 13.42 21.72 -12.31
N GLY A 220 13.72 21.31 -11.07
CA GLY A 220 14.02 19.92 -10.69
C GLY A 220 12.79 19.02 -10.47
N GLN A 221 11.57 19.56 -10.56
CA GLN A 221 10.33 18.82 -10.29
C GLN A 221 10.14 17.62 -11.24
N ALA A 222 10.55 17.76 -12.51
CA ALA A 222 10.48 16.69 -13.49
C ALA A 222 11.41 15.52 -13.13
N THR A 223 12.63 15.83 -12.69
CA THR A 223 13.61 14.85 -12.21
C THR A 223 13.10 14.12 -10.98
N LEU A 224 12.57 14.85 -9.97
CA LEU A 224 11.94 14.23 -8.80
C LEU A 224 10.76 13.34 -9.16
N SER A 225 9.91 13.77 -10.10
CA SER A 225 8.78 12.97 -10.58
C SER A 225 9.24 11.67 -11.26
N GLY A 226 10.32 11.73 -12.04
CA GLY A 226 10.94 10.55 -12.66
C GLY A 226 11.51 9.58 -11.63
N TRP A 227 12.21 10.10 -10.62
CA TRP A 227 12.77 9.31 -9.52
C TRP A 227 11.70 8.65 -8.67
N SER A 228 10.71 9.42 -8.20
CA SER A 228 9.61 8.91 -7.39
C SER A 228 8.91 7.74 -8.11
N ARG A 229 8.64 7.89 -9.42
CA ARG A 229 8.09 6.82 -10.25
C ARG A 229 8.97 5.57 -10.30
N ALA A 230 10.28 5.72 -10.46
CA ALA A 230 11.21 4.59 -10.46
C ALA A 230 11.23 3.89 -9.10
N THR A 231 11.22 4.65 -8.00
CA THR A 231 11.24 4.10 -6.64
C THR A 231 9.95 3.37 -6.31
N PHE A 232 8.77 3.92 -6.67
CA PHE A 232 7.50 3.21 -6.50
C PHE A 232 7.46 1.90 -7.30
N LYS A 233 8.03 1.87 -8.52
CA LYS A 233 8.17 0.62 -9.31
C LYS A 233 9.04 -0.41 -8.58
N CYS A 234 10.10 0.02 -7.90
CA CYS A 234 10.94 -0.88 -7.11
C CYS A 234 10.23 -1.36 -5.83
N ILE A 235 9.47 -0.50 -5.16
CA ILE A 235 8.71 -0.87 -3.96
C ILE A 235 7.63 -1.91 -4.28
N ASP A 236 6.96 -1.78 -5.43
CA ASP A 236 5.98 -2.78 -5.87
C ASP A 236 6.60 -4.18 -6.09
N LEU A 237 7.91 -4.28 -6.35
CA LEU A 237 8.63 -5.56 -6.41
C LEU A 237 8.88 -6.18 -5.03
N LEU A 238 8.94 -5.35 -4.00
CA LEU A 238 9.36 -5.72 -2.64
C LEU A 238 8.17 -5.97 -1.71
N ARG A 239 6.97 -5.53 -2.09
CA ARG A 239 5.76 -5.64 -1.28
C ARG A 239 5.32 -7.10 -1.09
N ASP A 240 5.09 -7.49 0.16
CA ASP A 240 4.64 -8.83 0.54
C ASP A 240 3.16 -9.09 0.12
N GLU A 241 2.86 -10.31 -0.32
CA GLU A 241 1.51 -10.74 -0.73
C GLU A 241 0.53 -10.82 0.44
N SER A 242 1.03 -10.88 1.68
CA SER A 242 0.22 -10.79 2.89
C SER A 242 -0.57 -9.47 2.99
N ASP A 243 -0.12 -8.40 2.31
CA ASP A 243 -0.69 -7.05 2.29
C ASP A 243 -1.51 -6.73 1.00
N GLY A 244 -2.15 -7.75 0.41
CA GLY A 244 -3.05 -7.57 -0.73
C GLY A 244 -4.35 -6.81 -0.39
N PRO A 245 -5.11 -6.31 -1.39
CA PRO A 245 -6.33 -5.52 -1.15
C PRO A 245 -7.41 -6.28 -0.36
N ALA A 246 -7.48 -7.61 -0.50
CA ALA A 246 -8.39 -8.45 0.27
C ALA A 246 -7.99 -8.56 1.75
N SER A 247 -6.70 -8.76 2.04
CA SER A 247 -6.18 -8.77 3.41
C SER A 247 -6.35 -7.41 4.08
N TYR A 248 -6.04 -6.33 3.35
CA TYR A 248 -6.22 -4.97 3.85
C TYR A 248 -7.69 -4.64 4.14
N ALA A 249 -8.62 -5.09 3.30
CA ALA A 249 -10.06 -4.94 3.58
C ALA A 249 -10.48 -5.65 4.88
N VAL A 250 -9.89 -6.81 5.21
CA VAL A 250 -10.13 -7.48 6.49
C VAL A 250 -9.54 -6.66 7.65
N GLY A 251 -8.34 -6.10 7.49
CA GLY A 251 -7.73 -5.21 8.46
C GLY A 251 -8.58 -3.97 8.77
N LEU A 252 -9.06 -3.28 7.73
CA LEU A 252 -9.98 -2.14 7.87
C LEU A 252 -11.29 -2.55 8.54
N TYR A 253 -11.83 -3.71 8.17
CA TYR A 253 -13.05 -4.22 8.78
C TYR A 253 -12.89 -4.41 10.29
N GLU A 254 -11.81 -5.07 10.74
CA GLU A 254 -11.54 -5.26 12.16
C GLU A 254 -11.22 -3.93 12.86
N PHE A 255 -10.51 -3.02 12.20
CA PHE A 255 -10.23 -1.69 12.74
C PHE A 255 -11.52 -0.93 13.07
N PHE A 256 -12.49 -0.84 12.15
CA PHE A 256 -13.73 -0.08 12.32
C PHE A 256 -14.89 -0.87 12.93
N LYS A 257 -14.66 -2.13 13.35
CA LYS A 257 -15.66 -3.01 13.95
C LYS A 257 -16.49 -2.38 15.08
N PRO A 258 -15.95 -1.53 15.97
CA PRO A 258 -16.74 -0.87 17.01
C PRO A 258 -17.89 0.01 16.51
N ALA A 259 -17.78 0.52 15.28
CA ALA A 259 -18.80 1.34 14.62
C ALA A 259 -19.73 0.54 13.69
N GLU A 260 -19.54 -0.78 13.56
CA GLU A 260 -20.33 -1.63 12.67
C GLU A 260 -21.83 -1.59 13.04
N THR A 261 -22.68 -1.45 12.02
CA THR A 261 -24.14 -1.52 12.14
C THR A 261 -24.63 -2.85 12.70
N ASP A 262 -25.75 -2.86 13.42
CA ASP A 262 -26.39 -4.09 13.89
C ASP A 262 -27.21 -4.80 12.79
N ASP A 263 -27.38 -4.18 11.61
CA ASP A 263 -28.07 -4.79 10.46
C ASP A 263 -27.16 -5.80 9.75
N ILE A 264 -27.41 -7.09 10.00
CA ILE A 264 -26.69 -8.23 9.41
C ILE A 264 -26.63 -8.17 7.88
N GLN A 265 -27.67 -7.66 7.19
CA GLN A 265 -27.63 -7.57 5.73
C GLN A 265 -26.67 -6.47 5.26
N GLU A 266 -26.66 -5.32 5.94
CA GLU A 266 -25.72 -4.25 5.62
C GLU A 266 -24.30 -4.57 6.08
N GLN A 267 -24.10 -5.41 7.10
CA GLN A 267 -22.79 -5.98 7.44
C GLN A 267 -22.22 -6.79 6.27
N GLU A 268 -22.97 -7.80 5.79
CA GLU A 268 -22.50 -8.68 4.71
C GLU A 268 -22.34 -7.95 3.37
N LYS A 269 -23.24 -7.01 3.06
CA LYS A 269 -23.07 -6.13 1.89
C LYS A 269 -21.89 -5.18 2.07
N GLY A 270 -21.71 -4.62 3.26
CA GLY A 270 -20.66 -3.68 3.59
C GLY A 270 -19.28 -4.30 3.47
N ARG A 271 -19.06 -5.51 4.01
CA ARG A 271 -17.80 -6.25 3.87
C ARG A 271 -17.44 -6.51 2.40
N ARG A 272 -18.42 -6.93 1.59
CA ARG A 272 -18.22 -7.11 0.13
C ARG A 272 -17.90 -5.80 -0.59
N ARG A 273 -18.55 -4.69 -0.20
CA ARG A 273 -18.27 -3.36 -0.74
C ARG A 273 -16.88 -2.86 -0.33
N LEU A 274 -16.46 -3.07 0.91
CA LEU A 274 -15.15 -2.69 1.41
C LEU A 274 -14.03 -3.38 0.63
N ARG A 275 -14.16 -4.70 0.41
CA ARG A 275 -13.25 -5.43 -0.48
C ARG A 275 -13.21 -4.83 -1.88
N LYS A 276 -14.36 -4.56 -2.48
CA LYS A 276 -14.44 -3.95 -3.82
C LYS A 276 -13.82 -2.56 -3.88
N VAL A 277 -13.93 -1.77 -2.81
CA VAL A 277 -13.27 -0.46 -2.70
C VAL A 277 -11.76 -0.62 -2.66
N CYS A 278 -11.23 -1.54 -1.84
CA CYS A 278 -9.79 -1.83 -1.82
C CYS A 278 -9.28 -2.35 -3.16
N ASP A 279 -10.04 -3.22 -3.85
CA ASP A 279 -9.67 -3.71 -5.19
C ASP A 279 -9.59 -2.56 -6.20
N LYS A 280 -10.58 -1.66 -6.21
CA LYS A 280 -10.58 -0.47 -7.07
C LYS A 280 -9.50 0.54 -6.71
N ALA A 281 -9.21 0.72 -5.43
CA ALA A 281 -8.15 1.61 -4.97
C ALA A 281 -6.78 1.07 -5.42
N ASN A 282 -6.56 -0.24 -5.30
CA ASN A 282 -5.36 -0.89 -5.82
C ASN A 282 -5.24 -0.75 -7.35
N GLU A 283 -6.33 -0.97 -8.09
CA GLU A 283 -6.38 -0.76 -9.55
C GLU A 283 -6.02 0.69 -9.92
N LEU A 284 -6.63 1.67 -9.24
CA LEU A 284 -6.35 3.08 -9.44
C LEU A 284 -4.90 3.44 -9.14
N GLY A 285 -4.35 2.99 -8.01
CA GLY A 285 -2.94 3.21 -7.65
C GLY A 285 -1.99 2.64 -8.70
N ASN A 286 -2.31 1.46 -9.26
CA ASN A 286 -1.56 0.87 -10.36
C ASN A 286 -1.63 1.72 -11.64
N LEU A 287 -2.81 2.23 -12.01
CA LEU A 287 -2.97 3.08 -13.18
C LEU A 287 -2.22 4.41 -13.02
N MET A 288 -2.34 5.06 -11.87
CA MET A 288 -1.64 6.30 -11.55
C MET A 288 -0.11 6.13 -11.67
N ARG A 289 0.42 4.99 -11.22
CA ARG A 289 1.87 4.66 -11.30
C ARG A 289 2.34 4.32 -12.71
N ARG A 290 1.47 3.73 -13.55
CA ARG A 290 1.77 3.38 -14.95
C ARG A 290 1.63 4.57 -15.89
N ALA A 291 0.88 5.60 -15.51
CA ALA A 291 0.62 6.75 -16.37
C ALA A 291 1.89 7.53 -16.71
N LYS A 292 1.88 8.17 -17.89
CA LYS A 292 2.99 9.04 -18.31
C LYS A 292 3.10 10.25 -17.39
N ASP A 293 1.98 10.86 -17.02
CA ASP A 293 1.91 11.99 -16.12
C ASP A 293 1.81 11.52 -14.66
N THR A 294 2.17 12.39 -13.73
CA THR A 294 2.10 12.09 -12.29
C THR A 294 0.73 12.45 -11.76
N PHE A 295 0.04 11.52 -11.11
CA PHE A 295 -1.24 11.76 -10.44
C PHE A 295 -1.03 11.74 -8.94
N GLN A 296 -1.66 12.67 -8.23
CA GLN A 296 -1.55 12.78 -6.77
C GLN A 296 -2.93 12.92 -6.15
N VAL A 297 -3.16 12.14 -5.11
CA VAL A 297 -4.30 12.33 -4.21
C VAL A 297 -3.85 13.30 -3.12
N PHE A 298 -4.56 14.41 -2.96
CA PHE A 298 -4.22 15.45 -1.99
C PHE A 298 -5.31 15.62 -0.94
N THR A 299 -4.90 15.97 0.28
CA THR A 299 -5.78 16.42 1.37
C THR A 299 -5.64 17.92 1.55
N VAL A 300 -6.58 18.52 2.28
CA VAL A 300 -6.57 19.95 2.61
C VAL A 300 -6.51 20.08 4.11
N GLU A 301 -5.71 21.04 4.59
CA GLU A 301 -5.53 21.31 6.01
C GLU A 301 -6.79 21.96 6.62
N GLU A 302 -6.98 21.73 7.91
CA GLU A 302 -8.04 22.34 8.71
C GLU A 302 -7.76 23.82 9.00
N ASP A 303 -8.78 24.56 9.43
CA ASP A 303 -8.72 25.98 9.79
C ASP A 303 -8.38 26.96 8.66
N LEU A 304 -8.31 26.47 7.41
CA LEU A 304 -8.12 27.32 6.24
C LEU A 304 -9.42 28.04 5.82
N PRO A 305 -9.36 29.31 5.38
CA PRO A 305 -10.54 30.03 4.90
C PRO A 305 -11.18 29.34 3.70
N PHE A 306 -12.44 28.93 3.80
CA PHE A 306 -13.11 28.17 2.73
C PHE A 306 -13.22 28.98 1.42
N ALA A 307 -13.37 30.30 1.52
CA ALA A 307 -13.48 31.19 0.36
C ALA A 307 -12.27 31.11 -0.57
N ASP A 308 -11.06 30.94 -0.02
CA ASP A 308 -9.82 30.93 -0.79
C ASP A 308 -9.56 29.58 -1.49
N TRP A 309 -10.33 28.55 -1.13
CA TRP A 309 -10.13 27.17 -1.58
C TRP A 309 -11.25 26.63 -2.47
N GLN A 310 -12.28 27.43 -2.80
CA GLN A 310 -13.47 26.98 -3.53
C GLN A 310 -13.18 26.37 -4.92
N ASP A 311 -12.05 26.71 -5.53
CA ASP A 311 -11.64 26.13 -6.81
C ASP A 311 -11.15 24.69 -6.69
N VAL A 312 -10.64 24.32 -5.51
CA VAL A 312 -9.98 23.03 -5.22
C VAL A 312 -10.76 22.14 -4.25
N VAL A 313 -11.72 22.70 -3.50
CA VAL A 313 -12.58 21.94 -2.58
C VAL A 313 -14.06 22.05 -2.94
N GLU A 314 -14.82 21.03 -2.58
CA GLU A 314 -16.28 21.02 -2.58
C GLU A 314 -16.77 20.84 -1.14
N GLU A 315 -17.68 21.71 -0.71
CA GLU A 315 -18.32 21.57 0.59
C GLU A 315 -19.37 20.48 0.55
N LEU A 316 -19.24 19.48 1.41
CA LEU A 316 -20.29 18.49 1.61
C LEU A 316 -21.34 18.97 2.63
N ARG A 317 -20.89 19.55 3.74
CA ARG A 317 -21.75 20.12 4.78
C ARG A 317 -21.03 21.19 5.61
N CYS A 318 -21.83 22.05 6.22
CA CYS A 318 -21.38 23.06 7.18
C CYS A 318 -21.81 22.66 8.60
N ASN A 319 -20.84 22.39 9.47
CA ASN A 319 -21.02 22.21 10.90
C ASN A 319 -21.25 23.59 11.55
N GLY A 320 -22.51 23.98 11.70
CA GLY A 320 -22.90 25.27 12.29
C GLY A 320 -24.37 25.60 12.05
N LYS A 321 -24.96 26.49 12.87
CA LYS A 321 -26.33 26.97 12.64
C LYS A 321 -26.35 27.83 11.37
N ARG A 322 -27.41 27.78 10.57
CA ARG A 322 -27.57 28.61 9.34
C ARG A 322 -27.37 30.12 9.53
N ASN A 323 -27.45 30.61 10.78
CA ASN A 323 -27.31 32.02 11.14
C ASN A 323 -25.99 32.31 11.89
N SER A 324 -24.97 31.46 11.74
CA SER A 324 -23.67 31.68 12.39
C SER A 324 -22.95 32.84 11.71
N SER A 325 -22.63 33.90 12.46
CA SER A 325 -21.75 34.98 12.01
C SER A 325 -20.29 34.56 12.20
N GLY A 326 -19.45 34.66 11.16
CA GLY A 326 -18.02 34.36 11.28
C GLY A 326 -17.35 34.06 9.93
N LEU A 327 -16.03 33.89 9.95
CA LEU A 327 -15.28 33.40 8.80
C LEU A 327 -15.55 31.90 8.65
N LYS A 328 -15.99 31.48 7.46
CA LYS A 328 -16.19 30.07 7.15
C LYS A 328 -14.83 29.43 6.87
N VAL A 329 -14.46 28.43 7.65
CA VAL A 329 -13.20 27.70 7.55
C VAL A 329 -13.45 26.23 7.26
N ILE A 330 -12.44 25.55 6.72
CA ILE A 330 -12.42 24.10 6.56
C ILE A 330 -12.30 23.46 7.95
N ASP A 331 -13.20 22.54 8.26
CA ASP A 331 -13.27 21.82 9.53
C ASP A 331 -12.64 20.42 9.44
N GLY A 332 -12.55 19.87 8.23
CA GLY A 332 -11.97 18.55 7.99
C GLY A 332 -12.08 18.12 6.53
N CYS A 333 -11.17 17.25 6.10
CA CYS A 333 -11.19 16.64 4.78
C CYS A 333 -11.83 15.25 4.86
N LEU A 334 -13.04 15.10 4.32
CA LEU A 334 -13.74 13.80 4.29
C LEU A 334 -13.17 12.87 3.23
N PHE A 335 -12.78 13.45 2.10
CA PHE A 335 -12.18 12.71 1.00
C PHE A 335 -11.29 13.65 0.18
N GLY A 336 -10.09 13.20 -0.14
CA GLY A 336 -9.12 14.01 -0.88
C GLY A 336 -9.56 14.39 -2.30
N GLY A 337 -8.80 15.29 -2.91
CA GLY A 337 -8.92 15.63 -4.32
C GLY A 337 -7.92 14.85 -5.16
N LEU A 338 -8.10 14.89 -6.48
CA LEU A 338 -7.18 14.31 -7.46
C LEU A 338 -6.63 15.41 -8.34
N LYS A 339 -5.31 15.48 -8.45
CA LYS A 339 -4.62 16.38 -9.38
C LYS A 339 -3.63 15.61 -10.25
N LYS A 340 -3.41 16.14 -11.45
CA LYS A 340 -2.47 15.65 -12.44
C LYS A 340 -1.35 16.67 -12.61
N ILE A 341 -0.11 16.21 -12.57
CA ILE A 341 1.09 16.98 -12.85
C ILE A 341 1.64 16.43 -14.16
N SER A 342 1.48 17.21 -15.23
CA SER A 342 1.97 16.77 -16.54
C SER A 342 3.49 16.83 -16.60
N ASN A 343 4.13 15.85 -17.24
CA ASN A 343 5.57 15.91 -17.47
C ASN A 343 5.96 17.09 -18.37
N ASP A 344 5.07 17.48 -19.27
CA ASP A 344 5.33 18.56 -20.23
C ASP A 344 5.17 19.94 -19.55
N TYR A 345 4.39 20.01 -18.46
CA TYR A 345 4.13 21.23 -17.67
C TYR A 345 4.10 20.93 -16.16
N PRO A 346 5.23 20.58 -15.53
CA PRO A 346 5.26 20.07 -14.16
C PRO A 346 4.94 21.12 -13.09
N THR A 347 4.99 22.41 -13.44
CA THR A 347 4.73 23.53 -12.52
C THR A 347 3.27 23.94 -12.42
N LYS A 348 2.38 23.38 -13.26
CA LYS A 348 0.95 23.71 -13.28
C LYS A 348 0.12 22.44 -13.11
N PRO A 349 -0.19 22.05 -11.85
CA PRO A 349 -1.08 20.93 -11.59
C PRO A 349 -2.47 21.21 -12.18
N ILE A 350 -3.01 20.21 -12.88
CA ILE A 350 -4.38 20.21 -13.40
C ILE A 350 -5.25 19.51 -12.35
N LEU A 351 -6.23 20.23 -11.83
CA LEU A 351 -7.22 19.65 -10.91
C LEU A 351 -8.20 18.77 -11.71
N LEU A 352 -8.33 17.50 -11.31
CA LEU A 352 -9.27 16.57 -11.92
C LEU A 352 -10.52 16.40 -11.05
N GLU A 353 -10.34 16.32 -9.73
CA GLU A 353 -11.42 16.17 -8.76
C GLU A 353 -11.15 17.05 -7.54
N ARG A 354 -12.16 17.79 -7.09
CA ARG A 354 -12.09 18.62 -5.87
C ARG A 354 -12.07 17.75 -4.62
N ALA A 355 -11.40 18.19 -3.56
CA ALA A 355 -11.49 17.51 -2.27
C ALA A 355 -12.85 17.75 -1.61
N MET A 356 -13.45 16.75 -0.99
CA MET A 356 -14.69 16.87 -0.23
C MET A 356 -14.37 17.29 1.20
N VAL A 357 -14.87 18.44 1.62
CA VAL A 357 -14.59 19.01 2.94
C VAL A 357 -15.85 19.26 3.77
N LEU A 358 -15.65 19.22 5.08
CA LEU A 358 -16.53 19.85 6.06
C LEU A 358 -16.10 21.29 6.25
N THR A 359 -17.05 22.15 6.54
CA THR A 359 -16.75 23.52 6.95
C THR A 359 -17.39 23.84 8.28
N ARG A 360 -16.89 24.86 8.96
CA ARG A 360 -17.55 25.47 10.11
C ARG A 360 -17.37 26.97 10.08
N PHE A 361 -18.20 27.68 10.83
CA PHE A 361 -17.97 29.10 11.09
C PHE A 361 -17.03 29.24 12.28
N SER A 362 -15.87 29.85 12.05
CA SER A 362 -14.95 30.25 13.11
C SER A 362 -15.35 31.62 13.65
N SER A 363 -15.43 31.73 14.97
CA SER A 363 -15.57 33.02 15.67
C SER A 363 -14.26 33.79 15.75
N ALA A 364 -13.14 33.19 15.34
CA ALA A 364 -11.85 33.85 15.30
C ALA A 364 -11.77 34.76 14.07
N ALA A 365 -12.12 36.03 14.26
CA ALA A 365 -11.56 37.10 13.45
C ALA A 365 -10.05 37.14 13.74
N LYS A 366 -9.22 36.81 12.75
CA LYS A 366 -7.81 37.22 12.71
C LYS A 366 -7.66 38.32 11.70
#